data_AF-R1DAY3-F1
#
_entry.id   AF-R1DAY3-F1
#
_cell.length_a   1.000
_cell.length_b   1.000
_cell.length_c   1.000
_cell.angle_alpha   90.00
_cell.angle_beta   90.00
_cell.angle_gamma   90.00
#
_symmetry.space_group_name_H-M   'P 1'
#
loop_
_entity.id
_entity.type
_entity.pdbx_description
1 polymer ?
#
loop_
_entity_poly.entity_id
_entity_poly.type
_entity_poly.pdbx_seq_one_letter_code
_entity_poly.pdbx_strand_id
1 'polypeptide(L)'
;MTSLSRASKRKDARDAAERSISVEAELIALRRKAAAWGASEDQESITDFTGRWEALANWFPAAVVHRGVRYASVEHAFQAAKAGADADAARAIREAKTPQAAHALGQKVPLPQDWERRKLGLMEALLRDKFVRDAALRERLLRTDQQNLIATNSWGETFWGVSGGRGSNALGKALMKPPGEAREGSDVTAWLSSSF
;
A
#
# COMPACT_ATOMS: atom_id res chain seq x y z
N MET A 1 -15.81 39.79 -31.90
CA MET A 1 -16.04 38.50 -31.23
C MET A 1 -14.88 38.14 -30.28
N THR A 2 -14.55 39.01 -29.31
CA THR A 2 -13.24 38.92 -28.60
C THR A 2 -13.35 38.92 -27.06
N SER A 3 -14.57 39.09 -26.52
CA SER A 3 -14.82 39.22 -25.08
C SER A 3 -15.08 37.87 -24.38
N LEU A 4 -15.92 37.01 -24.97
CA LEU A 4 -16.27 35.69 -24.42
C LEU A 4 -15.07 34.74 -24.29
N SER A 5 -14.09 34.84 -25.20
CA SER A 5 -12.86 34.04 -25.21
C SER A 5 -11.92 34.35 -24.03
N ARG A 6 -11.87 35.61 -23.57
CA ARG A 6 -10.98 36.02 -22.46
C ARG A 6 -11.53 35.64 -21.10
N ALA A 7 -12.85 35.68 -20.93
CA ALA A 7 -13.52 35.29 -19.69
C ALA A 7 -13.37 33.77 -19.41
N SER A 8 -13.53 32.93 -20.44
CA SER A 8 -13.31 31.47 -20.33
C SER A 8 -11.87 31.15 -19.91
N LYS A 9 -10.87 31.74 -20.61
CA LYS A 9 -9.45 31.52 -20.28
C LYS A 9 -9.09 31.93 -18.85
N ARG A 10 -9.71 32.99 -18.32
CA ARG A 10 -9.51 33.43 -16.92
C ARG A 10 -10.12 32.46 -15.90
N LYS A 11 -11.28 31.87 -16.22
CA LYS A 11 -11.89 30.83 -15.39
C LYS A 11 -11.05 29.56 -15.39
N ASP A 12 -10.62 29.09 -16.56
CA ASP A 12 -9.80 27.88 -16.69
C ASP A 12 -8.46 28.02 -15.95
N ALA A 13 -7.82 29.19 -16.05
CA ALA A 13 -6.58 29.49 -15.32
C ALA A 13 -6.79 29.54 -13.80
N ARG A 14 -7.94 30.05 -13.34
CA ARG A 14 -8.30 30.08 -11.93
C ARG A 14 -8.58 28.67 -11.39
N ASP A 15 -9.36 27.87 -12.11
CA ASP A 15 -9.66 26.48 -11.74
C ASP A 15 -8.37 25.63 -11.70
N ALA A 16 -7.43 25.88 -12.63
CA ALA A 16 -6.12 25.24 -12.62
C ALA A 16 -5.26 25.68 -11.42
N ALA A 17 -5.25 26.97 -11.09
CA ALA A 17 -4.52 27.49 -9.92
C ALA A 17 -5.10 26.96 -8.60
N GLU A 18 -6.43 26.90 -8.47
CA GLU A 18 -7.12 26.34 -7.30
C GLU A 18 -6.79 24.86 -7.12
N ARG A 19 -6.76 24.07 -8.22
CA ARG A 19 -6.30 22.68 -8.20
C ARG A 19 -4.84 22.57 -7.76
N SER A 20 -3.97 23.42 -8.30
CA SER A 20 -2.54 23.41 -7.95
C SER A 20 -2.31 23.72 -6.46
N ILE A 21 -3.02 24.72 -5.92
CA ILE A 21 -2.96 25.07 -4.48
C ILE A 21 -3.48 23.92 -3.63
N SER A 22 -4.58 23.27 -4.05
CA SER A 22 -5.15 22.12 -3.33
C SER A 22 -4.19 20.94 -3.29
N VAL A 23 -3.55 20.61 -4.42
CA VAL A 23 -2.54 19.55 -4.50
C VAL A 23 -1.33 19.85 -3.61
N GLU A 24 -0.84 21.09 -3.64
CA GLU A 24 0.30 21.50 -2.80
C GLU A 24 -0.04 21.41 -1.31
N ALA A 25 -1.24 21.84 -0.91
CA ALA A 25 -1.72 21.72 0.47
C ALA A 25 -1.84 20.25 0.92
N GLU A 26 -2.31 19.36 0.04
CA GLU A 26 -2.36 17.92 0.30
C GLU A 26 -0.95 17.32 0.45
N LEU A 27 -0.01 17.69 -0.41
CA LEU A 27 1.39 17.25 -0.31
C LEU A 27 2.05 17.72 0.99
N ILE A 28 1.85 18.97 1.39
CA ILE A 28 2.33 19.50 2.68
C ILE A 28 1.73 18.72 3.85
N ALA A 29 0.42 18.43 3.80
CA ALA A 29 -0.25 17.65 4.83
C ALA A 29 0.29 16.20 4.90
N LEU A 30 0.59 15.60 3.75
CA LEU A 30 1.21 14.27 3.67
C LEU A 30 2.63 14.26 4.23
N ARG A 31 3.47 15.27 3.89
CA ARG A 31 4.83 15.41 4.44
C ARG A 31 4.83 15.51 5.96
N ARG A 32 3.98 16.37 6.53
CA ARG A 32 3.83 16.50 8.01
C ARG A 32 3.38 15.19 8.67
N LYS A 33 2.51 14.43 8.01
CA LYS A 33 2.08 13.12 8.51
C LYS A 33 3.18 12.06 8.43
N ALA A 34 3.95 12.06 7.35
CA ALA A 34 5.12 11.21 7.22
C ALA A 34 6.12 11.53 8.34
N ALA A 35 6.36 12.81 8.62
CA ALA A 35 7.19 13.25 9.75
C ALA A 35 6.71 12.69 11.10
N ALA A 36 5.40 12.74 11.36
CA ALA A 36 4.80 12.13 12.55
C ALA A 36 4.96 10.60 12.62
N TRP A 37 5.37 9.94 11.53
CA TRP A 37 5.71 8.51 11.48
C TRP A 37 7.23 8.24 11.50
N GLY A 38 8.05 9.26 11.80
CA GLY A 38 9.50 9.14 11.90
C GLY A 38 10.23 9.32 10.57
N ALA A 39 9.55 9.86 9.55
CA ALA A 39 10.10 10.06 8.22
C ALA A 39 10.65 11.48 8.04
N SER A 40 11.60 11.68 7.12
CA SER A 40 12.14 13.02 6.85
C SER A 40 11.10 13.90 6.16
N GLU A 41 10.92 15.15 6.62
CA GLU A 41 10.06 16.15 5.97
C GLU A 41 10.60 16.60 4.61
N ASP A 42 11.92 16.51 4.41
CA ASP A 42 12.62 16.97 3.21
C ASP A 42 12.67 15.90 2.10
N GLN A 43 12.27 14.66 2.40
CA GLN A 43 12.24 13.58 1.42
C GLN A 43 10.92 13.55 0.64
N GLU A 44 11.04 13.41 -0.68
CA GLU A 44 9.90 13.17 -1.55
C GLU A 44 9.25 11.83 -1.19
N SER A 45 7.91 11.81 -1.19
CA SER A 45 7.14 10.62 -0.83
C SER A 45 6.69 9.90 -2.09
N ILE A 46 6.82 8.57 -2.09
CA ILE A 46 6.21 7.72 -3.10
C ILE A 46 4.76 7.47 -2.70
N THR A 47 3.83 7.99 -3.50
CA THR A 47 2.39 7.88 -3.28
C THR A 47 1.72 6.96 -4.30
N ASP A 48 0.49 6.54 -4.01
CA ASP A 48 -0.48 5.81 -4.85
C ASP A 48 -0.03 4.45 -5.40
N PHE A 49 1.26 4.14 -5.30
CA PHE A 49 1.90 2.93 -5.84
C PHE A 49 1.44 2.66 -7.28
N THR A 50 1.71 3.62 -8.17
CA THR A 50 1.38 3.51 -9.60
C THR A 50 2.65 3.55 -10.47
N GLY A 51 2.50 3.17 -11.74
CA GLY A 51 3.59 3.19 -12.72
C GLY A 51 4.79 2.36 -12.24
N ARG A 52 5.97 2.98 -12.12
CA ARG A 52 7.18 2.28 -11.67
C ARG A 52 7.07 1.70 -10.25
N TRP A 53 6.15 2.20 -9.42
CA TRP A 53 5.96 1.82 -8.02
C TRP A 53 4.79 0.85 -7.79
N GLU A 54 4.10 0.39 -8.83
CA GLU A 54 2.96 -0.54 -8.70
C GLU A 54 3.27 -1.81 -7.89
N ALA A 55 4.52 -2.30 -7.95
CA ALA A 55 4.94 -3.46 -7.17
C ALA A 55 4.84 -3.26 -5.65
N LEU A 56 4.75 -2.03 -5.15
CA LEU A 56 4.57 -1.76 -3.73
C LEU A 56 3.15 -2.10 -3.25
N ALA A 57 2.15 -2.05 -4.14
CA ALA A 57 0.78 -2.41 -3.79
C ALA A 57 0.63 -3.91 -3.48
N ASN A 58 -0.11 -4.25 -2.43
CA ASN A 58 -0.50 -5.64 -2.10
C ASN A 58 -1.38 -6.29 -3.20
N TRP A 59 -2.00 -5.47 -4.04
CA TRP A 59 -2.83 -5.91 -5.16
C TRP A 59 -2.00 -6.28 -6.39
N PHE A 60 -0.76 -5.83 -6.49
CA PHE A 60 0.08 -6.15 -7.65
C PHE A 60 0.24 -7.68 -7.81
N PRO A 61 0.01 -8.23 -9.02
CA PRO A 61 0.18 -9.65 -9.29
C PRO A 61 1.61 -10.11 -9.03
N ALA A 62 1.81 -10.84 -7.93
CA ALA A 62 3.10 -11.37 -7.52
C ALA A 62 2.87 -12.54 -6.58
N ALA A 63 3.41 -13.70 -6.94
CA ALA A 63 3.13 -14.90 -6.19
C ALA A 63 3.74 -14.86 -4.78
N VAL A 64 2.93 -15.24 -3.80
CA VAL A 64 3.35 -15.40 -2.40
C VAL A 64 2.96 -16.78 -1.89
N VAL A 65 3.66 -17.23 -0.85
CA VAL A 65 3.38 -18.48 -0.16
C VAL A 65 3.02 -18.19 1.29
N HIS A 66 1.88 -18.71 1.73
CA HIS A 66 1.45 -18.62 3.12
C HIS A 66 1.01 -20.01 3.59
N ARG A 67 1.61 -20.50 4.69
CA ARG A 67 1.33 -21.84 5.25
C ARG A 67 1.41 -22.97 4.21
N GLY A 68 2.42 -22.92 3.33
CA GLY A 68 2.63 -23.90 2.26
C GLY A 68 1.72 -23.75 1.04
N VAL A 69 0.79 -22.78 1.03
CA VAL A 69 -0.13 -22.55 -0.09
C VAL A 69 0.32 -21.35 -0.91
N ARG A 70 0.37 -21.50 -2.23
CA ARG A 70 0.70 -20.41 -3.17
C ARG A 70 -0.54 -19.59 -3.53
N TYR A 71 -0.39 -18.27 -3.57
CA TYR A 71 -1.41 -17.29 -3.93
C TYR A 71 -0.90 -16.37 -5.04
N ALA A 72 -1.81 -15.83 -5.86
CA ALA A 72 -1.46 -14.98 -7.02
C ALA A 72 -1.05 -13.54 -6.64
N SER A 73 -1.42 -13.08 -5.45
CA SER A 73 -0.97 -11.80 -4.88
C SER A 73 -1.02 -11.84 -3.35
N VAL A 74 -0.42 -10.83 -2.71
CA VAL A 74 -0.56 -10.59 -1.27
C VAL A 74 -2.04 -10.45 -0.89
N GLU A 75 -2.84 -9.75 -1.71
CA GLU A 75 -4.27 -9.60 -1.48
C GLU A 75 -5.01 -10.95 -1.44
N HIS A 76 -4.70 -11.89 -2.34
CA HIS A 76 -5.32 -13.22 -2.32
C HIS A 76 -5.01 -13.96 -1.01
N ALA A 77 -3.74 -13.97 -0.59
CA ALA A 77 -3.33 -14.64 0.65
C ALA A 77 -3.96 -13.99 1.89
N PHE A 78 -3.96 -12.66 1.93
CA PHE A 78 -4.50 -11.88 3.03
C PHE A 78 -6.02 -12.09 3.20
N GLN A 79 -6.76 -12.08 2.10
CA GLN A 79 -8.20 -12.30 2.11
C GLN A 79 -8.53 -13.77 2.42
N ALA A 80 -7.79 -14.73 1.88
CA ALA A 80 -8.00 -16.15 2.18
C ALA A 80 -7.77 -16.44 3.67
N ALA A 81 -6.83 -15.75 4.32
CA ALA A 81 -6.60 -15.90 5.75
C ALA A 81 -7.78 -15.42 6.62
N LYS A 82 -8.67 -14.55 6.10
CA LYS A 82 -9.92 -14.18 6.79
C LYS A 82 -10.91 -15.32 6.84
N ALA A 83 -10.92 -16.24 5.86
CA ALA A 83 -11.86 -17.35 5.86
C ALA A 83 -11.67 -18.33 7.04
N GLY A 84 -10.53 -18.26 7.74
CA GLY A 84 -10.31 -19.05 8.96
C GLY A 84 -10.38 -20.54 8.69
N ALA A 85 -11.36 -21.22 9.28
CA ALA A 85 -11.60 -22.66 9.11
C ALA A 85 -12.47 -23.00 7.88
N ASP A 86 -13.06 -22.00 7.21
CA ASP A 86 -13.86 -22.20 6.00
C ASP A 86 -12.95 -22.44 4.79
N ALA A 87 -12.67 -23.73 4.53
CA ALA A 87 -11.79 -24.16 3.45
C ALA A 87 -12.36 -23.85 2.05
N ASP A 88 -13.69 -23.79 1.91
CA ASP A 88 -14.35 -23.53 0.63
C ASP A 88 -14.27 -22.05 0.28
N ALA A 89 -14.51 -21.16 1.25
CA ALA A 89 -14.30 -19.74 1.07
C ALA A 89 -12.82 -19.41 0.82
N ALA A 90 -11.89 -20.02 1.57
CA ALA A 90 -10.45 -19.84 1.35
C ALA A 90 -10.02 -20.26 -0.07
N ARG A 91 -10.56 -21.38 -0.57
CA ARG A 91 -10.31 -21.86 -1.94
C ARG A 91 -10.89 -20.92 -3.00
N ALA A 92 -12.14 -20.47 -2.83
CA ALA A 92 -12.77 -19.53 -3.76
C ALA A 92 -12.01 -18.20 -3.85
N ILE A 93 -11.53 -17.67 -2.71
CA ILE A 93 -10.70 -16.46 -2.68
C ILE A 93 -9.36 -16.70 -3.38
N ARG A 94 -8.70 -17.84 -3.13
CA ARG A 94 -7.44 -18.20 -3.78
C ARG A 94 -7.57 -18.30 -5.30
N GLU A 95 -8.68 -18.84 -5.79
CA GLU A 95 -8.95 -19.09 -7.21
C GLU A 95 -9.59 -17.90 -7.93
N ALA A 96 -9.82 -16.79 -7.22
CA ALA A 96 -10.29 -15.55 -7.82
C ALA A 96 -9.35 -15.10 -8.94
N LYS A 97 -9.94 -14.63 -10.06
CA LYS A 97 -9.15 -14.22 -11.25
C LYS A 97 -8.34 -12.95 -11.02
N THR A 98 -8.77 -12.11 -10.07
CA THR A 98 -8.17 -10.80 -9.82
C THR A 98 -8.09 -10.52 -8.32
N PRO A 99 -7.11 -9.72 -7.88
CA PRO A 99 -7.03 -9.21 -6.50
C PRO A 99 -8.33 -8.52 -6.05
N GLN A 100 -9.00 -7.80 -6.96
CA GLN A 100 -10.31 -7.18 -6.74
C GLN A 100 -11.39 -8.22 -6.42
N ALA A 101 -11.43 -9.33 -7.16
CA ALA A 101 -12.35 -10.41 -6.88
C ALA A 101 -12.03 -11.11 -5.56
N ALA A 102 -10.74 -11.34 -5.27
CA ALA A 102 -10.30 -11.90 -3.99
C ALA A 102 -10.69 -11.01 -2.80
N HIS A 103 -10.51 -9.69 -2.93
CA HIS A 103 -10.97 -8.70 -1.96
C HIS A 103 -12.48 -8.78 -1.76
N ALA A 104 -13.26 -8.71 -2.84
CA ALA A 104 -14.72 -8.74 -2.78
C ALA A 104 -15.26 -10.03 -2.12
N LEU A 105 -14.62 -11.17 -2.35
CA LEU A 105 -14.95 -12.43 -1.68
C LEU A 105 -14.58 -12.40 -0.20
N GLY A 106 -13.38 -11.92 0.14
CA GLY A 106 -12.90 -11.84 1.53
C GLY A 106 -13.61 -10.76 2.38
N GLN A 107 -14.38 -9.85 1.78
CA GLN A 107 -15.29 -8.98 2.54
C GLN A 107 -16.58 -9.68 2.99
N LYS A 108 -16.90 -10.85 2.40
CA LYS A 108 -18.14 -11.60 2.70
C LYS A 108 -17.94 -12.68 3.75
N VAL A 109 -16.69 -12.98 4.12
CA VAL A 109 -16.39 -14.06 5.08
C VAL A 109 -16.41 -13.53 6.51
N PRO A 110 -16.88 -14.33 7.50
CA PRO A 110 -16.75 -13.98 8.91
C PRO A 110 -15.29 -13.85 9.31
N LEU A 111 -14.95 -12.81 10.07
CA LEU A 111 -13.58 -12.61 10.56
C LEU A 111 -13.29 -13.51 11.76
N PRO A 112 -12.09 -14.11 11.85
CA PRO A 112 -11.63 -14.78 13.06
C PRO A 112 -11.60 -13.83 14.26
N GLN A 113 -11.85 -14.34 15.47
CA GLN A 113 -11.87 -13.52 16.69
C GLN A 113 -10.55 -12.77 16.94
N ASP A 114 -9.42 -13.36 16.52
CA ASP A 114 -8.07 -12.79 16.68
C ASP A 114 -7.63 -11.90 15.50
N TRP A 115 -8.51 -11.65 14.51
CA TRP A 115 -8.15 -11.01 13.24
C TRP A 115 -7.47 -9.65 13.42
N GLU A 116 -8.06 -8.79 14.24
CA GLU A 116 -7.54 -7.44 14.48
C GLU A 116 -6.12 -7.44 15.05
N ARG A 117 -5.78 -8.45 15.87
CA ARG A 117 -4.45 -8.58 16.46
C ARG A 117 -3.40 -9.10 15.47
N ARG A 118 -3.80 -9.92 14.48
CA ARG A 118 -2.86 -10.61 13.58
C ARG A 118 -2.73 -9.98 12.19
N LYS A 119 -3.70 -9.17 11.75
CA LYS A 119 -3.76 -8.67 10.37
C LYS A 119 -2.51 -7.88 9.96
N LEU A 120 -1.93 -7.09 10.86
CA LEU A 120 -0.71 -6.33 10.59
C LEU A 120 0.48 -7.24 10.34
N GLY A 121 0.78 -8.15 11.27
CA GLY A 121 1.89 -9.10 11.11
C GLY A 121 1.71 -10.03 9.91
N LEU A 122 0.46 -10.40 9.58
CA LEU A 122 0.19 -11.17 8.37
C LEU A 122 0.52 -10.37 7.10
N MET A 123 0.10 -9.11 6.99
CA MET A 123 0.41 -8.27 5.84
C MET A 123 1.92 -8.09 5.68
N GLU A 124 2.62 -7.78 6.77
CA GLU A 124 4.09 -7.66 6.80
C GLU A 124 4.77 -8.94 6.31
N ALA A 125 4.35 -10.11 6.80
CA ALA A 125 4.89 -11.40 6.39
C ALA A 125 4.66 -11.69 4.89
N LEU A 126 3.47 -11.36 4.38
CA LEU A 126 3.13 -11.60 2.96
C LEU A 126 3.88 -10.64 2.02
N LEU A 127 3.99 -9.37 2.39
CA LEU A 127 4.80 -8.39 1.65
C LEU A 127 6.26 -8.83 1.63
N ARG A 128 6.80 -9.25 2.78
CA ARG A 128 8.16 -9.80 2.85
C ARG A 128 8.32 -10.98 1.91
N ASP A 129 7.39 -11.93 1.96
CA ASP A 129 7.42 -13.12 1.12
C ASP A 129 7.47 -12.75 -0.37
N LYS A 130 6.64 -11.79 -0.80
CA LYS A 130 6.63 -11.25 -2.17
C LYS A 130 8.00 -10.72 -2.61
N PHE A 131 8.63 -9.87 -1.80
CA PHE A 131 9.91 -9.25 -2.16
C PHE A 131 11.10 -10.20 -1.98
N VAL A 132 11.06 -11.14 -1.03
CA VAL A 132 12.12 -12.16 -0.90
C VAL A 132 12.11 -13.10 -2.11
N ARG A 133 10.93 -13.52 -2.58
CA ARG A 133 10.80 -14.51 -3.66
C ARG A 133 11.29 -14.04 -5.01
N ASP A 134 11.04 -12.77 -5.29
CA ASP A 134 11.19 -12.21 -6.63
C ASP A 134 12.29 -11.15 -6.59
N ALA A 135 13.44 -11.49 -7.16
CA ALA A 135 14.60 -10.62 -7.19
C ALA A 135 14.32 -9.28 -7.90
N ALA A 136 13.52 -9.30 -8.97
CA ALA A 136 13.18 -8.08 -9.69
C ALA A 136 12.27 -7.17 -8.85
N LEU A 137 11.31 -7.74 -8.11
CA LEU A 137 10.47 -6.97 -7.18
C LEU A 137 11.28 -6.45 -6.00
N ARG A 138 12.19 -7.26 -5.44
CA ARG A 138 13.13 -6.82 -4.41
C ARG A 138 13.86 -5.56 -4.83
N GLU A 139 14.48 -5.56 -6.01
CA GLU A 139 15.19 -4.40 -6.50
C GLU A 139 14.28 -3.18 -6.67
N ARG A 140 13.01 -3.37 -7.05
CA ARG A 140 12.05 -2.25 -7.13
C ARG A 140 11.78 -1.63 -5.77
N LEU A 141 11.74 -2.43 -4.70
CA LEU A 141 11.64 -1.92 -3.34
C LEU A 141 12.95 -1.26 -2.89
N LEU A 142 14.12 -1.85 -3.15
CA LEU A 142 15.41 -1.23 -2.80
C LEU A 142 15.58 0.14 -3.47
N ARG A 143 15.08 0.29 -4.71
CA ARG A 143 15.07 1.56 -5.46
C ARG A 143 14.19 2.65 -4.84
N THR A 144 13.40 2.37 -3.79
CA THR A 144 12.73 3.43 -3.04
C THR A 144 13.71 4.24 -2.20
N ASP A 145 14.92 3.75 -1.95
CA ASP A 145 16.03 4.50 -1.34
C ASP A 145 15.62 5.23 -0.05
N GLN A 146 14.97 4.51 0.85
CA GLN A 146 14.44 5.01 2.13
C GLN A 146 13.42 6.16 2.02
N GLN A 147 12.88 6.45 0.82
CA GLN A 147 11.79 7.41 0.65
C GLN A 147 10.53 6.97 1.42
N ASN A 148 9.74 7.97 1.78
CA ASN A 148 8.47 7.78 2.46
C ASN A 148 7.47 7.07 1.55
N LEU A 149 6.97 5.91 1.98
CA LEU A 149 5.97 5.14 1.25
C LEU A 149 4.57 5.44 1.81
N ILE A 150 3.72 6.08 1.02
CA ILE A 150 2.36 6.43 1.43
C ILE A 150 1.36 5.77 0.48
N ALA A 151 0.62 4.78 0.98
CA ALA A 151 -0.41 4.08 0.23
C ALA A 151 -1.68 4.94 0.10
N THR A 152 -1.65 5.99 -0.72
CA THR A 152 -2.81 6.84 -0.97
C THR A 152 -3.88 6.13 -1.81
N ASN A 153 -5.14 6.50 -1.61
CA ASN A 153 -6.27 5.94 -2.35
C ASN A 153 -7.47 6.89 -2.46
N SER A 154 -8.33 6.66 -3.46
CA SER A 154 -9.52 7.48 -3.74
C SER A 154 -10.85 6.89 -3.27
N TRP A 155 -10.84 5.72 -2.61
CA TRP A 155 -12.06 4.97 -2.23
C TRP A 155 -12.36 4.98 -0.73
N GLY A 156 -11.72 5.86 0.05
CA GLY A 156 -12.08 6.13 1.45
C GLY A 156 -11.52 5.13 2.46
N GLU A 157 -10.62 4.22 2.06
CA GLU A 157 -9.98 3.29 2.99
C GLU A 157 -8.86 4.02 3.76
N THR A 158 -8.87 3.91 5.09
CA THR A 158 -8.03 4.74 5.97
C THR A 158 -7.15 3.94 6.94
N PHE A 159 -7.25 2.61 6.96
CA PHE A 159 -6.38 1.78 7.79
C PHE A 159 -5.12 1.37 7.02
N TRP A 160 -5.27 0.73 5.86
CA TRP A 160 -4.11 0.35 5.06
C TRP A 160 -3.48 1.56 4.37
N GLY A 161 -4.32 2.48 3.92
CA GLY A 161 -3.90 3.64 3.15
C GLY A 161 -4.26 5.00 3.75
N VAL A 162 -4.17 6.00 2.88
CA VAL A 162 -4.55 7.40 3.14
C VAL A 162 -5.52 7.87 2.06
N SER A 163 -6.71 8.33 2.45
CA SER A 163 -7.71 8.88 1.52
C SER A 163 -8.11 10.29 1.96
N GLY A 164 -8.01 11.26 1.03
CA GLY A 164 -8.24 12.69 1.31
C GLY A 164 -7.39 13.21 2.49
N GLY A 165 -6.10 12.85 2.50
CA GLY A 165 -5.18 13.21 3.57
C GLY A 165 -5.44 12.54 4.92
N ARG A 166 -6.37 11.60 5.05
CA ARG A 166 -6.70 10.89 6.30
C ARG A 166 -6.37 9.40 6.23
N GLY A 167 -5.88 8.84 7.33
CA GLY A 167 -5.55 7.42 7.44
C GLY A 167 -4.26 7.14 8.18
N SER A 168 -4.04 5.88 8.52
CA SER A 168 -2.89 5.42 9.31
C SER A 168 -1.73 4.92 8.46
N ASN A 169 -1.92 4.72 7.15
CA ASN A 169 -0.90 4.25 6.21
C ASN A 169 -0.22 2.95 6.67
N ALA A 170 -0.99 1.98 7.19
CA ALA A 170 -0.42 0.75 7.72
C ALA A 170 0.34 -0.05 6.64
N LEU A 171 -0.08 0.02 5.37
CA LEU A 171 0.60 -0.67 4.27
C LEU A 171 1.96 -0.03 3.96
N GLY A 172 2.01 1.29 3.82
CA GLY A 172 3.27 2.01 3.60
C GLY A 172 4.26 1.77 4.73
N LYS A 173 3.78 1.82 5.98
CA LYS A 173 4.59 1.49 7.17
C LYS A 173 5.10 0.06 7.16
N ALA A 174 4.29 -0.90 6.73
CA ALA A 174 4.70 -2.31 6.63
C ALA A 174 5.81 -2.52 5.57
N LEU A 175 5.84 -1.72 4.51
CA LEU A 175 6.89 -1.75 3.49
C LEU A 175 8.20 -1.08 3.95
N MET A 176 8.11 -0.13 4.87
CA MET A 176 9.25 0.59 5.43
C MET A 176 9.86 -0.09 6.67
N LYS A 177 9.15 -1.06 7.28
CA LYS A 177 9.62 -1.78 8.47
C LYS A 177 10.44 -3.03 8.10
N PRO A 178 11.70 -3.14 8.57
CA PRO A 178 12.28 -4.44 8.86
C PRO A 178 11.57 -5.05 10.11
N PRO A 179 11.27 -6.36 10.17
CA PRO A 179 10.70 -7.05 11.32
C PRO A 179 11.82 -7.29 12.34
N GLY A 180 11.55 -6.88 13.58
CA GLY A 180 12.45 -7.00 14.72
C GLY A 180 13.05 -5.65 15.10
N GLU A 181 12.56 -5.12 16.23
CA GLU A 181 13.09 -4.01 17.03
C GLU A 181 13.80 -2.88 16.30
N ALA A 182 13.15 -1.71 16.35
CA ALA A 182 13.70 -0.41 16.05
C ALA A 182 15.19 -0.31 16.42
N ARG A 183 16.04 -0.38 15.40
CA ARG A 183 17.36 0.23 15.43
C ARG A 183 17.38 1.24 14.31
N GLU A 184 17.59 2.49 14.73
CA GLU A 184 17.87 3.63 13.89
C GLU A 184 18.94 3.23 12.86
N GLY A 185 18.62 3.34 11.56
CA GLY A 185 19.50 2.91 10.47
C GLY A 185 19.37 1.45 9.98
N SER A 186 18.22 0.78 10.17
CA SER A 186 18.05 -0.62 9.73
C SER A 186 17.77 -0.76 8.21
N ASP A 187 18.62 -1.55 7.56
CA ASP A 187 18.72 -1.77 6.11
C ASP A 187 17.64 -2.75 5.59
N VAL A 188 16.91 -2.35 4.54
CA VAL A 188 15.95 -3.19 3.79
C VAL A 188 16.62 -4.47 3.21
N THR A 189 17.93 -4.45 3.03
CA THR A 189 18.73 -5.62 2.63
C THR A 189 18.88 -6.62 3.77
N ALA A 190 19.05 -6.15 5.01
CA ALA A 190 19.05 -7.00 6.20
C ALA A 190 17.67 -7.64 6.41
N TRP A 191 16.58 -6.89 6.17
CA TRP A 191 15.21 -7.41 6.20
C TRP A 191 14.99 -8.63 5.30
N LEU A 192 15.52 -8.59 4.08
CA LEU A 192 15.31 -9.67 3.10
C LEU A 192 16.19 -10.89 3.38
N SER A 193 17.21 -10.72 4.22
CA SER A 193 18.25 -11.73 4.49
C SER A 193 18.06 -12.50 5.81
N SER A 194 17.25 -12.01 6.75
CA SER A 194 17.00 -12.71 8.02
C SER A 194 16.27 -14.05 7.80
N SER A 195 16.88 -15.17 8.16
CA SER A 195 16.26 -16.50 8.01
C SER A 195 14.99 -16.65 8.86
N PHE A 196 14.03 -17.43 8.36
CA PHE A 196 12.81 -17.85 9.07
C PHE A 196 13.05 -19.14 9.85
#